data_AF-A0A640KDB0-F1
#
_entry.id   AF-A0A640KDB0-F1
#
_cell.length_a   1.000
_cell.length_b   1.000
_cell.length_c   1.000
_cell.angle_alpha   90.00
_cell.angle_beta   90.00
_cell.angle_gamma   90.00
#
_symmetry.space_group_name_H-M   'P 1'
#
loop_
_entity.id
_entity.type
_entity.pdbx_description
1 polymer ?
#
loop_
_entity_poly.entity_id
_entity_poly.type
_entity_poly.pdbx_seq_one_letter_code
_entity_poly.pdbx_strand_id
1 'polypeptide(L)'
;MCDTEAAAPGTSAAPWWSSALRMRDMKASAARLDYHAHAALIWSKRSREQLLLQAVKLNNISVSTRTQLLQQQEHRQGFQTRLGNDQQTVMQLRADIARYQACVQPEMARPSALQEEPLLSCAQERALVDPEERNPLKAELALLLSEREWPSQTLKKDASAVLGWLRSASTALA
;
A
#
# COMPACT_ATOMS: atom_id res chain seq x y z
N MET A 1 -104.62 32.66 -48.84
CA MET A 1 -104.49 31.30 -49.40
C MET A 1 -103.32 31.38 -50.37
N CYS A 2 -102.13 31.02 -49.88
CA CYS A 2 -101.53 29.69 -50.09
C CYS A 2 -101.00 29.60 -51.54
N ASP A 3 -99.70 29.50 -51.84
CA ASP A 3 -98.58 29.01 -51.02
C ASP A 3 -97.25 29.63 -51.46
N THR A 4 -96.46 30.00 -50.47
CA THR A 4 -95.00 30.12 -50.55
C THR A 4 -94.41 28.71 -50.51
N GLU A 5 -94.20 28.07 -51.66
CA GLU A 5 -93.23 26.97 -51.73
C GLU A 5 -91.84 27.56 -51.88
N ALA A 6 -91.18 27.69 -50.73
CA ALA A 6 -89.75 27.87 -50.63
C ALA A 6 -89.05 26.85 -51.53
N ALA A 7 -88.42 27.33 -52.60
CA ALA A 7 -87.40 26.59 -53.29
C ALA A 7 -86.29 26.31 -52.28
N ALA A 8 -86.34 25.12 -51.66
CA ALA A 8 -85.21 24.57 -50.95
C ALA A 8 -84.01 24.63 -51.91
N PRO A 9 -82.90 25.31 -51.57
CA PRO A 9 -81.69 25.16 -52.34
C PRO A 9 -81.31 23.70 -52.18
N GLY A 10 -81.55 22.92 -53.24
CA GLY A 10 -81.25 21.51 -53.27
C GLY A 10 -79.75 21.34 -53.07
N THR A 11 -79.33 21.18 -51.82
CA THR A 11 -78.04 20.59 -51.50
C THR A 11 -78.15 19.09 -51.71
N SER A 12 -78.40 18.68 -52.96
CA SER A 12 -77.69 17.52 -53.48
C SER A 12 -76.25 17.99 -53.70
N ALA A 13 -75.53 18.18 -52.58
CA ALA A 13 -74.10 18.32 -52.63
C ALA A 13 -73.60 16.98 -53.15
N ALA A 14 -73.38 16.90 -54.46
CA ALA A 14 -72.89 15.70 -55.10
C ALA A 14 -71.75 15.17 -54.23
N PRO A 15 -71.82 13.90 -53.80
CA PRO A 15 -70.95 13.43 -52.74
C PRO A 15 -69.50 13.62 -53.15
N TRP A 16 -68.60 13.84 -52.19
CA TRP A 16 -67.22 14.27 -52.49
C TRP A 16 -66.49 13.36 -53.49
N TRP A 17 -66.89 12.08 -53.60
CA TRP A 17 -66.39 11.10 -54.57
C TRP A 17 -66.87 11.31 -56.01
N SER A 18 -67.82 12.20 -56.26
CA SER A 18 -68.29 12.57 -57.61
C SER A 18 -67.35 13.53 -58.36
N SER A 19 -66.42 14.18 -57.65
CA SER A 19 -65.40 15.04 -58.24
C SER A 19 -64.11 14.26 -58.48
N ALA A 20 -63.72 14.10 -59.74
CA ALA A 20 -62.46 13.46 -60.11
C ALA A 20 -61.23 14.15 -59.50
N LEU A 21 -61.25 15.49 -59.37
CA LEU A 21 -60.19 16.26 -58.73
C LEU A 21 -60.09 15.94 -57.23
N ARG A 22 -61.22 15.93 -56.51
CA ARG A 22 -61.23 15.61 -55.07
C ARG A 22 -60.80 14.16 -54.80
N MET A 23 -61.21 13.21 -55.64
CA MET A 23 -60.72 11.83 -55.55
C MET A 23 -59.23 11.72 -55.81
N ARG A 24 -58.68 12.49 -56.76
CA ARG A 24 -57.24 12.52 -57.03
C ARG A 24 -56.47 13.06 -55.81
N ASP A 25 -56.95 14.14 -55.20
CA ASP A 25 -56.29 14.76 -54.05
C ASP A 25 -56.36 13.87 -52.81
N MET A 26 -57.49 13.18 -52.59
CA MET A 26 -57.61 12.17 -51.54
C MET A 26 -56.63 11.02 -51.76
N LYS A 27 -56.54 10.46 -52.98
CA LYS A 27 -55.59 9.37 -53.29
C LYS A 27 -54.15 9.82 -53.10
N ALA A 28 -53.80 11.04 -53.53
CA ALA A 28 -52.47 11.61 -53.30
C ALA A 28 -52.16 11.78 -51.80
N SER A 29 -53.14 12.22 -51.01
CA SER A 29 -53.00 12.37 -49.56
C SER A 29 -52.86 11.02 -48.87
N ALA A 30 -53.66 10.03 -49.26
CA ALA A 30 -53.56 8.66 -48.75
C ALA A 30 -52.20 8.03 -49.08
N ALA A 31 -51.68 8.21 -50.30
CA ALA A 31 -50.37 7.73 -50.69
C ALA A 31 -49.23 8.38 -49.88
N ARG A 32 -49.33 9.69 -49.58
CA ARG A 32 -48.36 10.38 -48.72
C ARG A 32 -48.42 9.89 -47.27
N LEU A 33 -49.63 9.73 -46.73
CA LEU A 33 -49.82 9.19 -45.38
C LEU A 33 -49.25 7.78 -45.27
N ASP A 34 -49.50 6.94 -46.26
CA ASP A 34 -48.98 5.57 -46.30
C ASP A 34 -47.45 5.55 -46.36
N TYR A 35 -46.83 6.41 -47.17
CA TYR A 35 -45.37 6.58 -47.20
C TYR A 35 -44.81 6.96 -45.83
N HIS A 36 -45.41 7.95 -45.15
CA HIS A 36 -44.94 8.38 -43.83
C HIS A 36 -45.19 7.31 -42.75
N ALA A 37 -46.29 6.56 -42.83
CA ALA A 37 -46.56 5.45 -41.92
C ALA A 37 -45.51 4.34 -42.07
N HIS A 38 -45.19 3.94 -43.31
CA HIS A 38 -44.13 2.96 -43.58
C HIS A 38 -42.76 3.46 -43.11
N ALA A 39 -42.43 4.72 -43.36
CA ALA A 39 -41.19 5.32 -42.87
C ALA A 39 -41.12 5.29 -41.34
N ALA A 40 -42.18 5.71 -40.64
CA ALA A 40 -42.24 5.70 -39.18
C ALA A 40 -42.12 4.28 -38.60
N LEU A 41 -42.74 3.28 -39.23
CA LEU A 41 -42.61 1.87 -38.83
C LEU A 41 -41.17 1.37 -39.00
N ILE A 42 -40.51 1.70 -40.11
CA ILE A 42 -39.10 1.34 -40.35
C ILE A 42 -38.20 1.97 -39.28
N TRP A 43 -38.40 3.26 -38.97
CA TRP A 43 -37.63 3.95 -37.93
C TRP A 43 -37.85 3.35 -36.55
N SER A 44 -39.09 3.01 -36.20
CA SER A 44 -39.45 2.35 -34.94
C SER A 44 -38.80 0.96 -34.83
N LYS A 45 -38.80 0.19 -35.92
CA LYS A 45 -38.13 -1.12 -35.97
C LYS A 45 -36.62 -0.97 -35.73
N ARG A 46 -35.97 -0.04 -36.45
CA ARG A 46 -34.53 0.22 -36.32
C ARG A 46 -34.15 0.71 -34.94
N SER A 47 -34.95 1.59 -34.33
CA SER A 47 -34.67 2.08 -32.98
C SER A 47 -34.77 0.96 -31.94
N ARG A 48 -35.77 0.08 -32.06
CA ARG A 48 -35.89 -1.12 -31.21
C ARG A 48 -34.68 -2.05 -31.39
N GLU A 49 -34.24 -2.31 -32.61
CA GLU A 49 -33.05 -3.13 -32.88
C GLU A 49 -31.78 -2.53 -32.26
N GLN A 50 -31.58 -1.21 -32.39
CA GLN A 50 -30.44 -0.52 -31.78
C GLN A 50 -30.47 -0.58 -30.25
N LEU A 51 -31.65 -0.38 -29.64
CA LEU A 51 -31.81 -0.50 -28.19
C LEU A 51 -31.50 -1.91 -27.69
N LEU A 52 -31.92 -2.94 -28.42
CA LEU A 52 -31.59 -4.33 -28.09
C LEU A 52 -30.08 -4.59 -28.16
N LEU A 53 -29.40 -4.11 -29.21
CA LEU A 53 -27.95 -4.24 -29.33
C LEU A 53 -27.21 -3.52 -28.18
N GLN A 54 -27.64 -2.32 -27.81
CA GLN A 54 -27.07 -1.59 -26.69
C GLN A 54 -27.31 -2.29 -25.36
N ALA A 55 -28.52 -2.80 -25.11
CA ALA A 55 -28.86 -3.54 -23.91
C ALA A 55 -28.00 -4.81 -23.77
N VAL A 56 -27.84 -5.59 -24.84
CA VAL A 56 -26.97 -6.78 -24.85
C VAL A 56 -25.52 -6.40 -24.60
N LYS A 57 -25.01 -5.34 -25.24
CA LYS A 57 -23.65 -4.85 -25.01
C LYS A 57 -23.42 -4.47 -23.54
N LEU A 58 -24.35 -3.71 -22.95
CA LEU A 58 -24.25 -3.29 -21.55
C LEU A 58 -24.36 -4.48 -20.59
N ASN A 59 -25.19 -5.48 -20.90
CA ASN A 59 -25.29 -6.70 -20.11
C ASN A 59 -23.96 -7.47 -20.13
N ASN A 60 -23.37 -7.67 -21.31
CA ASN A 60 -22.07 -8.34 -21.43
C ASN A 60 -20.96 -7.61 -20.66
N ILE A 61 -20.93 -6.27 -20.75
CA ILE A 61 -19.99 -5.45 -19.97
C ILE A 61 -20.27 -5.66 -18.48
N SER A 62 -21.51 -5.55 -18.03
CA SER A 62 -21.90 -5.73 -16.62
C SER A 62 -21.47 -7.10 -16.07
N VAL A 63 -21.69 -8.18 -16.82
CA VAL A 63 -21.26 -9.52 -16.43
C VAL A 63 -19.73 -9.60 -16.32
N SER A 64 -18.99 -9.08 -17.31
CA SER A 64 -17.52 -9.09 -17.29
C SER A 64 -16.94 -8.25 -16.16
N THR A 65 -17.51 -7.07 -15.88
CA THR A 65 -17.07 -6.20 -14.80
C THR A 65 -17.39 -6.85 -13.45
N ARG A 66 -18.55 -7.53 -13.32
CA ARG A 66 -18.91 -8.24 -12.10
C ARG A 66 -17.93 -9.36 -11.78
N THR A 67 -17.53 -10.16 -12.75
CA THR A 67 -16.56 -11.24 -12.52
C THR A 67 -15.19 -10.68 -12.13
N GLN A 68 -14.73 -9.63 -12.80
CA GLN A 68 -13.50 -8.93 -12.43
C GLN A 68 -13.55 -8.36 -11.01
N LEU A 69 -14.66 -7.73 -10.62
CA LEU A 69 -14.83 -7.19 -9.27
C LEU A 69 -14.80 -8.28 -8.20
N LEU A 70 -15.43 -9.44 -8.45
CA LEU A 70 -15.39 -10.57 -7.55
C LEU A 70 -13.96 -11.12 -7.38
N GLN A 71 -13.22 -11.29 -8.50
CA GLN A 71 -11.83 -11.72 -8.45
C GLN A 71 -10.94 -10.73 -7.67
N GLN A 72 -11.12 -9.43 -7.89
CA GLN A 72 -10.38 -8.40 -7.15
C GLN A 72 -10.74 -8.41 -5.66
N GLN A 73 -11.99 -8.68 -5.31
CA GLN A 73 -12.43 -8.81 -3.93
C GLN A 73 -11.79 -10.03 -3.24
N GLU A 74 -11.75 -11.18 -3.92
CA GLU A 74 -11.09 -12.39 -3.43
C GLU A 74 -9.58 -12.16 -3.24
N HIS A 75 -8.91 -11.55 -4.22
CA HIS A 75 -7.50 -11.18 -4.11
C HIS A 75 -7.25 -10.26 -2.91
N ARG A 76 -8.09 -9.24 -2.72
CA ARG A 76 -7.98 -8.32 -1.59
C ARG A 76 -8.09 -9.04 -0.26
N GLN A 77 -9.04 -9.97 -0.12
CA GLN A 77 -9.17 -10.80 1.09
C GLN A 77 -7.91 -11.65 1.30
N GLY A 78 -7.38 -12.29 0.25
CA GLY A 78 -6.13 -13.05 0.32
C GLY A 78 -4.90 -12.21 0.68
N PHE A 79 -4.84 -10.94 0.28
CA PHE A 79 -3.80 -10.03 0.73
C PHE A 79 -3.94 -9.64 2.20
N GLN A 80 -5.16 -9.39 2.67
CA GLN A 80 -5.41 -9.06 4.07
C GLN A 80 -5.04 -10.21 5.01
N THR A 81 -5.34 -11.46 4.65
CA THR A 81 -4.95 -12.63 5.45
C THR A 81 -3.44 -12.81 5.50
N ARG A 82 -2.74 -12.69 4.37
CA ARG A 82 -1.27 -12.73 4.32
C ARG A 82 -0.65 -11.64 5.17
N LEU A 83 -1.14 -10.41 5.05
CA LEU A 83 -0.63 -9.29 5.83
C LEU A 83 -0.84 -9.48 7.34
N GLY A 84 -1.96 -10.07 7.75
CA GLY A 84 -2.19 -10.45 9.15
C GLY A 84 -1.20 -11.52 9.64
N ASN A 85 -0.96 -12.56 8.84
CA ASN A 85 0.02 -13.60 9.16
C ASN A 85 1.45 -13.04 9.24
N ASP A 86 1.82 -12.16 8.32
CA ASP A 86 3.14 -11.50 8.31
C ASP A 86 3.31 -10.60 9.53
N GLN A 87 2.28 -9.87 9.94
CA GLN A 87 2.32 -9.09 11.18
C GLN A 87 2.51 -9.98 12.40
N GLN A 88 1.83 -11.13 12.46
CA GLN A 88 1.98 -12.08 13.56
C GLN A 88 3.39 -12.68 13.61
N THR A 89 3.96 -13.07 12.47
CA THR A 89 5.34 -13.59 12.40
C THR A 89 6.35 -12.53 12.79
N VAL A 90 6.19 -11.28 12.35
CA VAL A 90 7.06 -10.16 12.77
C VAL A 90 6.99 -9.93 14.27
N MET A 91 5.80 -10.00 14.88
CA MET A 91 5.66 -9.88 16.33
C MET A 91 6.36 -11.02 17.07
N GLN A 92 6.22 -12.25 16.59
CA GLN A 92 6.92 -13.41 17.16
C GLN A 92 8.44 -13.26 17.06
N LEU A 93 8.96 -12.90 15.88
CA LEU A 93 10.38 -12.68 15.67
C LEU A 93 10.93 -11.56 16.57
N ARG A 94 10.18 -10.47 16.75
CA ARG A 94 10.57 -9.40 17.69
C ARG A 94 10.64 -9.90 19.13
N ALA A 95 9.68 -10.71 19.56
CA ALA A 95 9.68 -11.31 20.89
C ALA A 95 10.87 -12.26 21.08
N ASP A 96 11.19 -13.07 20.07
CA ASP A 96 12.32 -13.99 20.10
C ASP A 96 13.66 -13.24 20.10
N ILE A 97 13.82 -12.19 19.29
CA ILE A 97 15.00 -11.33 19.32
C ILE A 97 15.18 -10.72 20.71
N ALA A 98 14.11 -10.19 21.33
CA ALA A 98 14.18 -9.63 22.67
C ALA A 98 14.60 -10.68 23.72
N ARG A 99 14.09 -11.91 23.61
CA ARG A 99 14.51 -13.04 24.46
C ARG A 99 15.98 -13.37 24.28
N TYR A 100 16.44 -13.50 23.04
CA TYR A 100 17.86 -13.77 22.75
C TYR A 100 18.77 -12.65 23.26
N GLN A 101 18.39 -11.39 23.07
CA GLN A 101 19.13 -10.25 23.63
C GLN A 101 19.20 -10.31 25.15
N ALA A 102 18.09 -10.65 25.83
CA ALA A 102 18.07 -10.80 27.28
C ALA A 102 18.97 -11.96 27.78
N CYS A 103 19.11 -13.04 27.01
CA CYS A 103 20.01 -14.14 27.34
C CYS A 103 21.49 -13.80 27.06
N VAL A 104 21.79 -13.11 25.96
CA VAL A 104 23.16 -12.82 25.53
C VAL A 104 23.79 -11.67 26.32
N GLN A 105 23.03 -10.63 26.69
CA GLN A 105 23.53 -9.50 27.48
C GLN A 105 24.28 -9.92 28.77
N PRO A 106 23.72 -10.76 29.65
CA PRO A 106 24.42 -11.20 30.86
C PRO A 106 25.59 -12.14 30.56
N GLU A 107 25.54 -12.91 29.47
CA GLU A 107 26.66 -13.75 29.04
C GLU A 107 27.80 -12.93 28.44
N MET A 108 27.52 -11.79 27.80
CA MET A 108 28.56 -10.87 27.31
C MET A 108 29.16 -10.01 28.43
N ALA A 109 28.38 -9.71 29.47
CA ALA A 109 28.87 -8.98 30.65
C ALA A 109 29.71 -9.86 31.61
N ARG A 110 29.58 -11.20 31.54
CA ARG A 110 30.35 -12.13 32.37
C ARG A 110 31.85 -12.14 32.04
N PRO A 111 32.29 -12.27 30.77
CA PRO A 111 33.69 -12.23 30.40
C PRO A 111 34.37 -10.92 30.74
N SER A 112 33.71 -9.77 30.57
CA SER A 112 34.30 -8.47 30.95
C SER A 112 34.52 -8.39 32.46
N ALA A 113 33.53 -8.76 33.27
CA ALA A 113 33.66 -8.78 34.72
C ALA A 113 34.70 -9.81 35.23
N LEU A 114 34.79 -10.97 34.58
CA LEU A 114 35.74 -12.02 34.94
C LEU A 114 37.17 -11.76 34.44
N GLN A 115 37.37 -10.89 33.46
CA GLN A 115 38.71 -10.48 33.00
C GLN A 115 39.25 -9.29 33.79
N GLU A 116 38.39 -8.34 34.19
CA GLU A 116 38.80 -7.12 34.88
C GLU A 116 39.37 -7.37 36.30
N GLU A 117 38.74 -8.25 37.07
CA GLU A 117 39.17 -8.63 38.44
C GLU A 117 40.56 -9.29 38.53
N PRO A 118 40.88 -10.34 37.76
CA PRO A 118 42.21 -10.95 37.79
C PRO A 118 43.29 -10.06 37.19
N LEU A 119 42.97 -9.18 36.23
CA LEU A 119 43.94 -8.19 35.72
C LEU A 119 44.35 -7.20 36.81
N LEU A 120 43.39 -6.69 37.58
CA LEU A 120 43.66 -5.82 38.74
C LEU A 120 44.50 -6.53 39.80
N SER A 121 44.13 -7.77 40.14
CA SER A 121 44.83 -8.58 41.14
C SER A 121 46.29 -8.85 40.74
N CYS A 122 46.53 -9.30 39.49
CA CYS A 122 47.88 -9.55 38.99
C CYS A 122 48.74 -8.27 38.93
N ALA A 123 48.17 -7.12 38.57
CA ALA A 123 48.90 -5.86 38.54
C ALA A 123 49.29 -5.38 39.96
N GLN A 124 48.41 -5.58 40.95
CA GLN A 124 48.65 -5.28 42.36
C GLN A 124 49.69 -6.22 42.99
N GLU A 125 49.58 -7.54 42.74
CA GLU A 125 50.55 -8.54 43.20
C GLU A 125 51.98 -8.25 42.71
N ARG A 126 52.10 -7.73 41.48
CA ARG A 126 53.39 -7.33 40.89
C ARG A 126 53.84 -5.91 41.29
N ALA A 127 53.09 -5.23 42.17
CA ALA A 127 53.32 -3.84 42.58
C ALA A 127 53.48 -2.88 41.37
N LEU A 128 52.72 -3.10 40.31
CA LEU A 128 52.74 -2.27 39.10
C LEU A 128 51.79 -1.08 39.19
N VAL A 129 50.79 -1.16 40.08
CA VAL A 129 49.77 -0.14 40.30
C VAL A 129 49.49 -0.05 41.82
N ASP A 130 48.93 1.06 42.26
CA ASP A 130 48.50 1.29 43.66
C ASP A 130 47.50 0.21 44.14
N PRO A 131 47.66 -0.37 45.34
CA PRO A 131 46.71 -1.33 45.91
C PRO A 131 45.27 -0.79 46.06
N GLU A 132 45.07 0.53 46.12
CA GLU A 132 43.72 1.12 46.16
C GLU A 132 43.12 1.40 44.76
N GLU A 133 43.88 1.15 43.68
CA GLU A 133 43.41 1.42 42.33
C GLU A 133 42.30 0.48 41.89
N ARG A 134 41.23 1.05 41.33
CA ARG A 134 40.06 0.30 40.83
C ARG A 134 39.88 0.36 39.32
N ASN A 135 40.74 1.08 38.60
CA ASN A 135 40.63 1.23 37.16
C ASN A 135 41.31 0.06 36.42
N PRO A 136 40.55 -0.86 35.80
CA PRO A 136 41.12 -2.04 35.15
C PRO A 136 42.00 -1.69 33.93
N LEU A 137 41.70 -0.58 33.23
CA LEU A 137 42.50 -0.11 32.09
C LEU A 137 43.91 0.33 32.53
N LYS A 138 44.03 0.88 33.74
CA LYS A 138 45.31 1.29 34.33
C LYS A 138 46.17 0.06 34.67
N ALA A 139 45.54 -1.01 35.18
CA ALA A 139 46.17 -2.29 35.45
C ALA A 139 46.61 -3.02 34.18
N GLU A 140 45.75 -3.07 33.15
CA GLU A 140 46.07 -3.67 31.85
C GLU A 140 47.26 -2.95 31.19
N LEU A 141 47.25 -1.62 31.15
CA LEU A 141 48.34 -0.83 30.60
C LEU A 141 49.65 -1.09 31.37
N ALA A 142 49.62 -1.15 32.70
CA ALA A 142 50.80 -1.41 33.51
C ALA A 142 51.36 -2.82 33.27
N LEU A 143 50.50 -3.84 33.14
CA LEU A 143 50.90 -5.20 32.81
C LEU A 143 51.54 -5.27 31.41
N LEU A 144 50.90 -4.67 30.40
CA LEU A 144 51.41 -4.62 29.03
C LEU A 144 52.77 -3.91 28.93
N LEU A 145 52.95 -2.82 29.69
CA LEU A 145 54.22 -2.09 29.72
C LEU A 145 55.34 -2.88 30.41
N SER A 146 54.97 -3.78 31.34
CA SER A 146 55.91 -4.62 32.11
C SER A 146 56.34 -5.89 31.38
N GLU A 147 55.45 -6.52 30.60
CA GLU A 147 55.71 -7.80 29.93
C GLU A 147 56.35 -7.62 28.54
N ARG A 148 56.20 -6.45 27.93
CA ARG A 148 56.72 -6.19 26.59
C ARG A 148 58.22 -5.92 26.60
N GLU A 149 58.96 -6.63 25.75
CA GLU A 149 60.35 -6.31 25.44
C GLU A 149 60.41 -5.07 24.52
N TRP A 150 61.13 -4.03 24.96
CA TRP A 150 61.22 -2.77 24.24
C TRP A 150 62.44 -2.75 23.30
N PRO A 151 62.23 -2.48 22.00
CA PRO A 151 63.29 -2.61 20.98
C PRO A 151 64.36 -1.51 21.06
N SER A 152 64.11 -0.40 21.75
CA SER A 152 65.08 0.68 21.93
C SER A 152 65.19 1.12 23.38
N GLN A 153 66.40 1.57 23.75
CA GLN A 153 66.70 1.97 25.12
C GLN A 153 65.99 3.27 25.53
N THR A 154 65.64 4.13 24.57
CA THR A 154 64.81 5.32 24.79
C THR A 154 63.38 4.92 25.14
N LEU A 155 62.74 4.05 24.35
CA LEU A 155 61.39 3.56 24.62
C LEU A 155 61.30 2.78 25.93
N LYS A 156 62.37 2.03 26.29
CA LYS A 156 62.45 1.36 27.59
C LYS A 156 62.45 2.35 28.76
N LYS A 157 63.16 3.48 28.62
CA LYS A 157 63.14 4.56 29.63
C LYS A 157 61.77 5.22 29.72
N ASP A 158 61.15 5.52 28.59
CA ASP A 158 59.83 6.13 28.55
C ASP A 158 58.77 5.20 29.17
N ALA A 159 58.80 3.90 28.83
CA ALA A 159 57.92 2.90 29.43
C ALA A 159 58.14 2.79 30.96
N SER A 160 59.38 2.87 31.44
CA SER A 160 59.68 2.86 32.88
C SER A 160 59.19 4.12 33.59
N ALA A 161 59.23 5.29 32.93
CA ALA A 161 58.71 6.53 33.47
C ALA A 161 57.18 6.50 33.56
N VAL A 162 56.51 5.98 32.53
CA VAL A 162 55.05 5.78 32.53
C VAL A 162 54.63 4.76 33.59
N LEU A 163 55.36 3.65 33.76
CA LEU A 163 55.11 2.70 34.86
C LEU A 163 55.27 3.36 36.24
N GLY A 164 56.30 4.20 36.43
CA GLY A 164 56.47 4.96 37.66
C GLY A 164 55.31 5.92 37.93
N TRP A 165 54.78 6.56 36.88
CA TRP A 165 53.60 7.41 36.97
C TRP A 165 52.33 6.61 37.28
N LEU A 166 52.14 5.44 36.66
CA LEU A 166 50.98 4.56 36.90
C LEU A 166 50.96 3.98 38.33
N ARG A 167 52.10 3.83 38.99
CA ARG A 167 52.17 3.46 40.42
C ARG A 167 51.71 4.54 41.38
N SER A 168 51.62 5.79 40.91
CA SER A 168 51.14 6.88 41.75
C SER A 168 49.61 6.83 41.89
N ALA A 169 49.12 7.24 43.06
CA ALA A 169 47.69 7.34 43.33
C ALA A 169 47.00 8.18 42.25
N SER A 170 45.87 7.70 41.73
CA SER A 170 45.11 8.42 40.73
C SER A 170 44.65 9.76 41.30
N THR A 171 45.21 10.86 40.79
CA THR A 171 44.74 12.21 41.14
C THR A 171 43.33 12.39 40.58
N ALA A 172 42.35 12.47 41.47
CA ALA A 172 41.01 12.92 41.10
C ALA A 172 41.12 14.36 40.56
N LEU A 173 40.84 14.54 39.27
CA LEU A 173 40.57 15.85 38.70
C LEU A 173 39.21 16.29 39.26
N ALA A 174 39.24 17.18 40.25
CA ALA A 174 38.08 17.86 40.80
C ALA A 174 37.53 18.91 39.83
#